data_AF-A0AAW0ESS2-F1
#
_entry.id   AF-A0AAW0ESS2-F1
#
_cell.length_a   1.000
_cell.length_b   1.000
_cell.length_c   1.000
_cell.angle_alpha   90.00
_cell.angle_beta   90.00
_cell.angle_gamma   90.00
#
_symmetry.space_group_name_H-M   'P 1'
#
loop_
_entity.id
_entity.type
_entity.pdbx_description
1 polymer ?
#
loop_
_entity_poly.entity_id
_entity_poly.type
_entity_poly.pdbx_seq_one_letter_code
_entity_poly.pdbx_strand_id
1 'polypeptide(L)'
;MSGLFNSYEEDFNDSVRGLREACAKLQADFAAQTAHERDPTRVYHPPPATGPLSRSQQLQVVQQCLSHAKDLLTSMTYEMSDVAVSERAAAKEKVETFRKMCGGFDREVAELRQASNAADRADLLRFGGAAAGDFMTEADADTQAHRLLSLQTTEKLRGGTSTLHKAEAYLAQTNDLGRESLNTLRTQTEQIQHIHETTHEVDAEVSRSRALINQMQRTAIKHKLWLIGIILLLIGFILLLFYLH
;
A
#
# COMPACT_ATOMS: atom_id res chain seq x y z
N MET A 1 15.13 -23.33 -16.14
CA MET A 1 14.19 -22.22 -15.88
C MET A 1 14.73 -20.99 -16.59
N SER A 2 13.88 -20.21 -17.29
CA SER A 2 14.31 -18.95 -17.93
C SER A 2 14.85 -17.99 -16.86
N GLY A 3 15.98 -17.31 -17.13
CA GLY A 3 16.60 -16.38 -16.17
C GLY A 3 15.67 -15.25 -15.71
N LEU A 4 14.74 -14.83 -16.57
CA LEU A 4 13.74 -13.81 -16.26
C LEU A 4 12.70 -14.29 -15.23
N PHE A 5 12.28 -15.56 -15.31
CA PHE A 5 11.32 -16.13 -14.35
C PHE A 5 11.93 -16.20 -12.94
N ASN A 6 13.21 -16.54 -12.84
CA ASN A 6 13.92 -16.58 -11.56
C ASN A 6 14.09 -15.17 -10.96
N SER A 7 14.35 -14.14 -11.79
CA SER A 7 14.40 -12.75 -11.32
C SER A 7 13.07 -12.31 -10.72
N TYR A 8 11.96 -12.59 -11.41
CA TYR A 8 10.63 -12.26 -10.87
C TYR A 8 10.28 -13.06 -9.61
N GLU A 9 10.77 -14.29 -9.48
CA GLU A 9 10.62 -15.09 -8.26
C GLU A 9 11.37 -14.46 -7.08
N GLU A 10 12.59 -13.96 -7.30
CA GLU A 10 13.39 -13.26 -6.29
C GLU A 10 12.71 -11.94 -5.86
N ASP A 11 12.31 -11.11 -6.83
CA ASP A 11 11.61 -9.84 -6.59
C ASP A 11 10.28 -10.03 -5.85
N PHE A 12 9.55 -11.11 -6.17
CA PHE A 12 8.32 -11.48 -5.48
C PHE A 12 8.60 -11.86 -4.02
N ASN A 13 9.62 -12.67 -3.77
CA ASN A 13 9.99 -13.09 -2.42
C ASN A 13 10.45 -11.91 -1.55
N ASP A 14 11.19 -10.97 -2.13
CA ASP A 14 11.62 -9.75 -1.44
C ASP A 14 10.43 -8.82 -1.16
N SER A 15 9.52 -8.66 -2.12
CA SER A 15 8.27 -7.92 -1.92
C SER A 15 7.42 -8.53 -0.80
N VAL A 16 7.33 -9.85 -0.74
CA VAL A 16 6.62 -10.59 0.32
C VAL A 16 7.31 -10.44 1.68
N ARG A 17 8.65 -10.41 1.72
CA ARG A 17 9.40 -10.15 2.96
C ARG A 17 9.12 -8.74 3.49
N GLY A 18 9.20 -7.74 2.62
CA GLY A 18 8.87 -6.35 2.97
C GLY A 18 7.43 -6.20 3.45
N LEU A 19 6.48 -6.88 2.79
CA LEU A 19 5.08 -6.89 3.21
C LEU A 19 4.90 -7.44 4.62
N ARG A 20 5.53 -8.59 4.92
CA ARG A 20 5.47 -9.20 6.26
C ARG A 20 6.08 -8.30 7.33
N GLU A 21 7.21 -7.67 7.05
CA GLU A 21 7.85 -6.74 7.98
C GLU A 21 6.97 -5.52 8.26
N ALA A 22 6.33 -4.96 7.24
CA ALA A 22 5.41 -3.84 7.38
C ALA A 22 4.14 -4.25 8.17
N CYS A 23 3.56 -5.42 7.88
CA CYS A 23 2.45 -5.98 8.66
C CYS A 23 2.84 -6.21 10.13
N ALA A 24 4.03 -6.75 10.39
CA ALA A 24 4.52 -7.01 11.75
C ALA A 24 4.71 -5.72 12.57
N LYS A 25 5.16 -4.63 11.93
CA LYS A 25 5.25 -3.31 12.58
C LYS A 25 3.87 -2.79 13.01
N LEU A 26 2.88 -2.83 12.11
CA LEU A 26 1.50 -2.45 12.46
C LEU A 26 0.91 -3.34 13.57
N GLN A 27 1.15 -4.65 13.52
CA GLN A 27 0.69 -5.57 14.57
C GLN A 27 1.35 -5.28 15.92
N ALA A 28 2.64 -4.94 15.93
CA ALA A 28 3.35 -4.55 17.14
C ALA A 28 2.79 -3.24 17.73
N ASP A 29 2.42 -2.27 16.89
CA ASP A 29 1.77 -1.03 17.33
C ASP A 29 0.41 -1.32 18.00
N PHE A 30 -0.40 -2.22 17.44
CA PHE A 30 -1.66 -2.66 18.04
C PHE A 30 -1.44 -3.45 19.35
N ALA A 31 -0.41 -4.29 19.41
CA ALA A 31 -0.05 -5.01 20.62
C ALA A 31 0.43 -4.06 21.73
N ALA A 32 1.16 -3.00 21.39
CA ALA A 32 1.58 -1.97 22.33
C ALA A 32 0.37 -1.18 22.87
N GLN A 33 -0.60 -0.87 22.02
CA GLN A 33 -1.84 -0.20 22.41
C GLN A 33 -2.65 -1.05 23.39
N THR A 34 -2.93 -2.31 23.04
CA THR A 34 -3.67 -3.25 23.90
C THR A 34 -2.92 -3.59 25.20
N ALA A 35 -1.59 -3.58 25.19
CA ALA A 35 -0.78 -3.74 26.39
C ALA A 35 -0.93 -2.54 27.33
N HIS A 36 -0.98 -1.30 26.81
CA HIS A 36 -1.29 -0.12 27.62
C HIS A 36 -2.74 -0.18 28.14
N GLU A 37 -3.70 -0.66 27.35
CA GLU A 37 -5.10 -0.80 27.83
C GLU A 37 -5.20 -1.74 29.04
N ARG A 38 -4.41 -2.82 29.07
CA ARG A 38 -4.39 -3.78 30.20
C ARG A 38 -3.59 -3.29 31.40
N ASP A 39 -2.51 -2.55 31.16
CA ASP A 39 -1.63 -2.05 32.22
C ASP A 39 -1.26 -0.58 31.94
N PRO A 40 -1.90 0.39 32.63
CA PRO A 40 -1.69 1.81 32.40
C PRO A 40 -0.30 2.31 32.84
N THR A 41 0.53 1.46 33.43
CA THR A 41 1.93 1.79 33.77
C THR A 41 2.88 1.69 32.58
N ARG A 42 2.48 1.00 31.50
CA ARG A 42 3.28 0.91 30.27
C ARG A 42 3.09 2.15 29.41
N VAL A 43 4.16 2.93 29.21
CA VAL A 43 4.12 4.11 28.35
C VAL A 43 3.88 3.69 26.91
N TYR A 44 2.79 4.16 26.33
CA TYR A 44 2.45 4.02 24.92
C TYR A 44 2.19 5.40 24.36
N HIS A 45 2.84 5.69 23.23
CA HIS A 45 2.63 6.91 22.49
C HIS A 45 1.80 6.59 21.26
N PRO A 46 0.62 7.22 21.10
CA PRO A 46 -0.18 7.01 19.91
C PRO A 46 0.61 7.49 18.68
N PRO A 47 0.63 6.71 17.57
CA PRO A 47 1.20 7.15 16.30
C PRO A 47 0.56 8.47 15.87
N PRO A 48 1.33 9.37 15.22
CA PRO A 48 0.80 10.64 14.76
C PRO A 48 -0.29 10.42 13.70
N ALA A 49 -1.33 11.26 13.72
CA ALA A 49 -2.44 11.20 12.76
C ALA A 49 -1.98 11.41 11.30
N THR A 50 -0.87 12.13 11.10
CA THR A 50 -0.29 12.45 9.79
C THR A 50 1.23 12.29 9.83
N GLY A 51 1.83 11.71 8.78
CA GLY A 51 3.28 11.55 8.63
C GLY A 51 3.71 10.10 8.38
N PRO A 52 5.02 9.84 8.13
CA PRO A 52 5.54 8.53 7.72
C PRO A 52 5.34 7.41 8.75
N LEU A 53 5.11 7.79 10.01
CA LEU A 53 4.82 6.88 11.12
C LEU A 53 3.31 6.71 11.35
N SER A 54 2.44 7.41 10.60
CA SER A 54 1.00 7.28 10.75
C SER A 54 0.54 5.90 10.30
N ARG A 55 -0.46 5.34 11.00
CA ARG A 55 -1.01 4.03 10.64
C ARG A 55 -1.59 4.02 9.23
N SER A 56 -2.22 5.12 8.81
CA SER A 56 -2.79 5.22 7.47
C SER A 56 -1.71 5.14 6.38
N GLN A 57 -0.57 5.79 6.58
CA GLN A 57 0.54 5.76 5.64
C GLN A 57 1.24 4.39 5.65
N GLN A 58 1.46 3.79 6.83
CA GLN A 58 2.00 2.44 6.92
C GLN A 58 1.09 1.42 6.21
N LEU A 59 -0.23 1.55 6.37
CA LEU A 59 -1.22 0.70 5.70
C LEU A 59 -1.26 0.92 4.19
N GLN A 60 -1.04 2.15 3.72
CA GLN A 60 -0.90 2.45 2.31
C GLN A 60 0.36 1.80 1.71
N VAL A 61 1.49 1.82 2.43
CA VAL A 61 2.73 1.12 2.02
C VAL A 61 2.48 -0.38 1.89
N VAL A 62 1.81 -0.99 2.88
CA VAL A 62 1.42 -2.41 2.84
C VAL A 62 0.55 -2.72 1.61
N GLN A 63 -0.43 -1.86 1.29
CA GLN A 63 -1.27 -2.03 0.10
C GLN A 63 -0.48 -1.92 -1.21
N GLN A 64 0.48 -0.97 -1.29
CA GLN A 64 1.33 -0.80 -2.46
C GLN A 64 2.29 -1.97 -2.67
N CYS A 65 2.87 -2.51 -1.59
CA CYS A 65 3.69 -3.73 -1.66
C CYS A 65 2.86 -4.93 -2.13
N LEU A 66 1.61 -5.06 -1.66
CA LEU A 66 0.71 -6.12 -2.09
C LEU A 66 0.29 -5.98 -3.57
N SER A 67 0.04 -4.76 -4.06
CA SER A 67 -0.24 -4.55 -5.49
C SER A 67 0.97 -4.90 -6.35
N HIS A 68 2.16 -4.48 -5.94
CA HIS A 68 3.41 -4.82 -6.64
C HIS A 68 3.64 -6.34 -6.71
N ALA A 69 3.40 -7.06 -5.60
CA ALA A 69 3.50 -8.53 -5.59
C ALA A 69 2.48 -9.21 -6.54
N LYS A 70 1.28 -8.62 -6.72
CA LYS A 70 0.28 -9.12 -7.69
C LYS A 70 0.65 -8.82 -9.14
N ASP A 71 1.28 -7.69 -9.40
CA ASP A 71 1.79 -7.34 -10.73
C ASP A 71 2.92 -8.31 -11.12
N LEU A 72 3.87 -8.57 -10.20
CA LEU A 72 4.90 -9.59 -10.35
C LEU A 72 4.31 -10.98 -10.63
N LEU A 73 3.27 -11.38 -9.90
CA LEU A 73 2.57 -12.66 -10.15
C LEU A 73 1.96 -12.72 -11.56
N THR A 74 1.43 -11.60 -12.05
CA THR A 74 0.86 -11.50 -13.41
C THR A 74 1.96 -11.64 -14.46
N SER A 75 3.09 -10.96 -14.27
CA SER A 75 4.30 -11.11 -15.11
C SER A 75 4.83 -12.54 -15.11
N MET A 76 4.92 -13.18 -13.94
CA MET A 76 5.32 -14.59 -13.83
C MET A 76 4.36 -15.53 -14.56
N THR A 77 3.05 -15.26 -14.51
CA THR A 77 2.04 -16.06 -15.22
C THR A 77 2.17 -15.92 -16.74
N TYR A 78 2.51 -14.71 -17.23
CA TYR A 78 2.78 -14.48 -18.64
C TYR A 78 4.04 -15.23 -19.10
N GLU A 79 5.15 -15.07 -18.38
CA GLU A 79 6.42 -15.72 -18.71
C GLU A 79 6.34 -17.25 -18.61
N MET A 80 5.51 -17.79 -17.72
CA MET A 80 5.26 -19.23 -17.62
C MET A 80 4.77 -19.85 -18.94
N SER A 81 4.08 -19.07 -19.79
CA SER A 81 3.60 -19.54 -21.09
C SER A 81 4.73 -19.78 -22.09
N ASP A 82 5.85 -19.07 -21.96
CA ASP A 82 7.06 -19.18 -22.79
C ASP A 82 8.11 -20.17 -22.21
N VAL A 83 7.90 -20.68 -20.99
CA VAL A 83 8.78 -21.71 -20.39
C VAL A 83 8.67 -23.05 -21.13
N ALA A 84 9.81 -23.76 -21.24
CA ALA A 84 9.91 -25.09 -21.82
C ALA A 84 8.92 -26.10 -21.20
N VAL A 85 8.40 -27.01 -22.03
CA VAL A 85 7.34 -27.96 -21.65
C VAL A 85 7.72 -28.85 -20.45
N SER A 86 9.02 -29.17 -20.29
CA SER A 86 9.54 -29.97 -19.17
C SER A 86 9.46 -29.26 -17.81
N GLU A 87 9.58 -27.94 -17.77
CA GLU A 87 9.62 -27.15 -16.52
C GLU A 87 8.30 -26.44 -16.22
N ARG A 88 7.40 -26.39 -17.21
CA ARG A 88 6.11 -25.69 -17.12
C ARG A 88 5.22 -26.19 -15.99
N ALA A 89 5.24 -27.50 -15.70
CA ALA A 89 4.46 -28.07 -14.60
C ALA A 89 4.91 -27.53 -13.23
N ALA A 90 6.23 -27.51 -12.98
CA ALA A 90 6.79 -26.99 -11.74
C ALA A 90 6.58 -25.47 -11.60
N ALA A 91 6.75 -24.71 -12.69
CA ALA A 91 6.47 -23.28 -12.69
C ALA A 91 4.99 -22.97 -12.39
N LYS A 92 4.05 -23.79 -12.90
CA LYS A 92 2.62 -23.66 -12.61
C LYS A 92 2.32 -23.82 -11.12
N GLU A 93 2.87 -24.86 -10.52
CA GLU A 93 2.66 -25.16 -9.10
C GLU A 93 3.16 -24.02 -8.20
N LYS A 94 4.34 -23.45 -8.53
CA LYS A 94 4.87 -22.27 -7.84
C LYS A 94 3.95 -21.06 -7.96
N VAL A 95 3.50 -20.73 -9.17
CA VAL A 95 2.59 -19.60 -9.43
C VAL A 95 1.26 -19.77 -8.68
N GLU A 96 0.70 -20.97 -8.63
CA GLU A 96 -0.51 -21.25 -7.84
C GLU A 96 -0.26 -21.06 -6.33
N THR A 97 0.92 -21.45 -5.85
CA THR A 97 1.31 -21.26 -4.45
C THR A 97 1.44 -19.77 -4.12
N PHE A 98 2.09 -18.99 -4.99
CA PHE A 98 2.21 -17.54 -4.85
C PHE A 98 0.85 -16.85 -4.92
N ARG A 99 -0.04 -17.29 -5.81
CA ARG A 99 -1.43 -16.81 -5.86
C ARG A 99 -2.18 -17.04 -4.55
N LYS A 100 -2.05 -18.24 -3.97
CA LYS A 100 -2.66 -18.55 -2.66
C LYS A 100 -2.08 -17.67 -1.55
N MET A 101 -0.77 -17.41 -1.57
CA MET A 101 -0.14 -16.50 -0.61
C MET A 101 -0.66 -15.07 -0.73
N CYS A 102 -0.74 -14.51 -1.95
CA CYS A 102 -1.33 -13.18 -2.18
C CYS A 102 -2.78 -13.11 -1.67
N GLY A 103 -3.59 -14.16 -1.90
CA GLY A 103 -4.94 -14.24 -1.37
C GLY A 103 -5.02 -14.34 0.16
N GLY A 104 -4.00 -14.89 0.81
CA GLY A 104 -3.84 -14.84 2.26
C GLY A 104 -3.54 -13.42 2.76
N PHE A 105 -2.58 -12.74 2.11
CA PHE A 105 -2.23 -11.36 2.42
C PHE A 105 -3.38 -10.38 2.19
N ASP A 106 -4.23 -10.59 1.18
CA ASP A 106 -5.44 -9.77 0.99
C ASP A 106 -6.37 -9.79 2.22
N ARG A 107 -6.54 -10.96 2.85
CA ARG A 107 -7.34 -11.09 4.08
C ARG A 107 -6.65 -10.41 5.26
N GLU A 108 -5.35 -10.65 5.42
CA GLU A 108 -4.55 -10.06 6.50
C GLU A 108 -4.56 -8.52 6.41
N VAL A 109 -4.41 -7.94 5.22
CA VAL A 109 -4.48 -6.48 5.01
C VAL A 109 -5.87 -5.93 5.30
N ALA A 110 -6.93 -6.66 4.98
CA ALA A 110 -8.30 -6.27 5.33
C ALA A 110 -8.52 -6.26 6.85
N GLU A 111 -8.02 -7.27 7.56
CA GLU A 111 -8.05 -7.34 9.02
C GLU A 111 -7.22 -6.21 9.66
N LEU A 112 -6.01 -5.96 9.16
CA LEU A 112 -5.16 -4.85 9.60
C LEU A 112 -5.83 -3.48 9.40
N ARG A 113 -6.60 -3.31 8.32
CA ARG A 113 -7.37 -2.08 8.07
C ARG A 113 -8.47 -1.89 9.10
N GLN A 114 -9.18 -2.95 9.45
CA GLN A 114 -10.20 -2.89 10.50
C GLN A 114 -9.57 -2.60 11.87
N ALA A 115 -8.46 -3.28 12.18
CA ALA A 115 -7.71 -3.06 13.42
C ALA A 115 -7.16 -1.63 13.51
N SER A 116 -6.62 -1.08 12.43
CA SER A 116 -6.14 0.32 12.37
C SER A 116 -7.25 1.31 12.69
N ASN A 117 -8.42 1.16 12.05
CA ASN A 117 -9.55 2.06 12.29
C ASN A 117 -10.06 1.97 13.74
N ALA A 118 -10.09 0.75 14.31
CA ALA A 118 -10.47 0.55 15.70
C ALA A 118 -9.45 1.18 16.67
N ALA A 119 -8.15 0.99 16.39
CA ALA A 119 -7.03 1.56 17.13
C ALA A 119 -7.04 3.09 17.09
N ASP A 120 -7.24 3.69 15.92
CA ASP A 120 -7.33 5.14 15.77
C ASP A 120 -8.54 5.71 16.54
N ARG A 121 -9.69 5.04 16.48
CA ARG A 121 -10.86 5.44 17.28
C ARG A 121 -10.58 5.35 18.79
N ALA A 122 -9.92 4.29 19.25
CA ALA A 122 -9.57 4.12 20.66
C ALA A 122 -8.57 5.19 21.13
N ASP A 123 -7.56 5.49 20.32
CA ASP A 123 -6.59 6.55 20.61
C ASP A 123 -7.26 7.94 20.62
N LEU A 124 -8.18 8.22 19.70
CA LEU A 124 -8.95 9.48 19.69
C LEU A 124 -9.84 9.61 20.92
N LEU A 125 -10.51 8.55 21.37
CA LEU A 125 -11.32 8.60 22.59
C LEU A 125 -10.47 8.78 23.85
N ARG A 126 -9.25 8.21 23.86
CA ARG A 126 -8.36 8.20 25.03
C ARG A 126 -7.52 9.47 25.17
N PHE A 127 -7.01 9.99 24.06
CA PHE A 127 -6.11 11.14 24.03
C PHE A 127 -6.77 12.40 23.44
N GLY A 128 -7.83 12.26 22.64
CA GLY A 128 -8.56 13.39 22.07
C GLY A 128 -9.41 14.17 23.08
N GLY A 129 -9.72 13.59 24.25
CA GLY A 129 -10.36 14.30 25.36
C GLY A 129 -9.44 15.29 26.11
N ALA A 130 -8.12 15.17 25.98
CA ALA A 130 -7.18 16.04 26.71
C ALA A 130 -7.07 17.47 26.13
N ALA A 131 -7.59 17.70 24.92
CA ALA A 131 -7.62 19.02 24.29
C ALA A 131 -9.02 19.67 24.30
N ALA A 132 -10.07 18.95 24.73
CA ALA A 132 -11.45 19.42 24.60
C ALA A 132 -12.39 18.84 25.67
N GLY A 133 -12.27 19.26 26.93
CA GLY A 133 -13.35 19.08 27.90
C GLY A 133 -12.94 18.97 29.37
N ASP A 134 -12.70 20.11 30.03
CA ASP A 134 -12.98 20.29 31.47
C ASP A 134 -14.21 21.19 31.66
N PHE A 135 -15.23 21.02 30.83
CA PHE A 135 -16.51 21.68 31.03
C PHE A 135 -17.61 20.63 30.96
N MET A 136 -18.37 20.54 32.05
CA MET A 136 -19.47 19.61 32.32
C MET A 136 -19.07 18.25 32.90
N THR A 137 -18.83 18.24 34.22
CA THR A 137 -19.53 17.26 35.06
C THR A 137 -19.94 17.91 36.38
N GLU A 138 -21.23 17.85 36.60
CA GLU A 138 -22.06 18.38 37.69
C GLU A 138 -21.75 17.65 39.01
N ALA A 139 -21.39 18.37 40.07
CA ALA A 139 -21.62 17.94 41.45
C ALA A 139 -21.46 19.13 42.41
N ASP A 140 -22.62 19.62 42.83
CA ASP A 140 -22.82 20.60 43.89
C ASP A 140 -22.39 20.02 45.24
N ALA A 141 -21.35 20.59 45.85
CA ALA A 141 -21.00 20.50 47.28
C ALA A 141 -19.94 21.58 47.57
N ASP A 142 -20.37 22.81 47.32
CA ASP A 142 -19.58 24.02 47.35
C ASP A 142 -19.03 24.36 48.77
N THR A 143 -17.97 25.15 48.77
CA THR A 143 -17.53 26.08 49.83
C THR A 143 -16.55 25.63 50.93
N GLN A 144 -16.18 24.35 51.14
CA GLN A 144 -15.11 24.02 52.13
C GLN A 144 -13.78 23.51 51.53
N ALA A 145 -13.78 22.91 50.34
CA ALA A 145 -12.56 22.40 49.69
C ALA A 145 -11.67 23.48 49.05
N HIS A 146 -12.24 24.67 48.78
CA HIS A 146 -11.57 25.75 48.03
C HIS A 146 -10.33 26.35 48.72
N ARG A 147 -10.18 26.19 50.04
CA ARG A 147 -9.04 26.77 50.80
C ARG A 147 -7.83 25.84 50.92
N LEU A 148 -8.02 24.51 50.75
CA LEU A 148 -6.92 23.54 50.72
C LEU A 148 -6.39 23.32 49.29
N LEU A 149 -7.24 23.50 48.27
CA LEU A 149 -6.85 23.39 46.87
C LEU A 149 -5.82 24.47 46.48
N SER A 150 -5.97 25.70 46.96
CA SER A 150 -5.13 26.84 46.55
C SER A 150 -3.64 26.72 46.92
N LEU A 151 -3.31 25.95 47.96
CA LEU A 151 -1.92 25.69 48.34
C LEU A 151 -1.27 24.56 47.53
N GLN A 152 -2.05 23.64 46.95
CA GLN A 152 -1.56 22.65 45.97
C GLN A 152 -1.49 23.21 44.55
N THR A 153 -2.28 24.24 44.23
CA THR A 153 -2.29 24.87 42.91
C THR A 153 -0.98 25.58 42.59
N THR A 154 -0.25 26.13 43.58
CA THR A 154 1.02 26.83 43.34
C THR A 154 2.20 25.91 43.00
N GLU A 155 2.22 24.67 43.51
CA GLU A 155 3.26 23.70 43.16
C GLU A 155 3.04 23.08 41.77
N LYS A 156 1.77 22.82 41.42
CA LYS A 156 1.38 22.42 40.06
C LYS A 156 1.54 23.56 39.04
N LEU A 157 1.38 24.82 39.44
CA LEU A 157 1.60 25.97 38.56
C LEU A 157 3.07 26.11 38.14
N ARG A 158 4.01 25.81 39.05
CA ARG A 158 5.47 25.87 38.77
C ARG A 158 5.94 24.73 37.86
N GLY A 159 5.34 23.54 37.98
CA GLY A 159 5.52 22.45 37.03
C GLY A 159 4.89 22.74 35.66
N GLY A 160 3.69 23.33 35.68
CA GLY A 160 2.93 23.74 34.51
C GLY A 160 3.68 24.75 33.64
N THR A 161 4.38 25.72 34.22
CA THR A 161 5.17 26.71 33.46
C THR A 161 6.35 26.09 32.72
N SER A 162 7.02 25.09 33.33
CA SER A 162 8.13 24.38 32.67
C SER A 162 7.65 23.52 31.51
N THR A 163 6.49 22.88 31.65
CA THR A 163 5.86 22.14 30.55
C THR A 163 5.33 23.06 29.46
N LEU A 164 4.85 24.26 29.82
CA LEU A 164 4.37 25.27 28.86
C LEU A 164 5.53 25.84 28.03
N HIS A 165 6.67 26.16 28.66
CA HIS A 165 7.86 26.59 27.93
C HIS A 165 8.45 25.50 27.03
N LYS A 166 8.40 24.22 27.45
CA LYS A 166 8.79 23.10 26.59
C LYS A 166 7.82 22.96 25.42
N ALA A 167 6.51 23.05 25.65
CA ALA A 167 5.50 23.02 24.60
C ALA A 167 5.66 24.19 23.61
N GLU A 168 5.98 25.39 24.09
CA GLU A 168 6.26 26.57 23.26
C GLU A 168 7.50 26.36 22.38
N ALA A 169 8.59 25.81 22.92
CA ALA A 169 9.79 25.47 22.15
C ALA A 169 9.52 24.39 21.07
N TYR A 170 8.71 23.38 21.40
CA TYR A 170 8.30 22.35 20.45
C TYR A 170 7.32 22.88 19.39
N LEU A 171 6.43 23.80 19.74
CA LEU A 171 5.54 24.47 18.78
C LEU A 171 6.30 25.40 17.85
N ALA A 172 7.33 26.11 18.33
CA ALA A 172 8.20 26.92 17.49
C ALA A 172 8.98 26.04 16.48
N GLN A 173 9.55 24.92 16.96
CA GLN A 173 10.22 23.94 16.10
C GLN A 173 9.27 23.30 15.08
N THR A 174 8.00 23.07 15.46
CA THR A 174 6.96 22.55 14.57
C THR A 174 6.45 23.61 13.59
N ASN A 175 6.46 24.90 13.95
CA ASN A 175 6.09 25.99 13.05
C ASN A 175 7.12 26.16 11.92
N ASP A 176 8.41 26.06 12.24
CA ASP A 176 9.46 26.12 11.22
C ASP A 176 9.41 24.90 10.28
N LEU A 177 9.18 23.70 10.83
CA LEU A 177 8.99 22.47 10.03
C LEU A 177 7.68 22.47 9.23
N GLY A 178 6.62 23.09 9.77
CA GLY A 178 5.32 23.24 9.13
C GLY A 178 5.34 24.24 7.97
N ARG A 179 6.16 25.30 8.06
CA ARG A 179 6.37 26.26 6.95
C ARG A 179 7.11 25.62 5.78
N GLU A 180 8.09 24.76 6.05
CA GLU A 180 8.78 23.99 5.00
C GLU A 180 7.83 22.98 4.34
N SER A 181 7.02 22.27 5.14
CA SER A 181 6.04 21.30 4.64
C SER A 181 4.89 21.92 3.84
N LEU A 182 4.40 23.11 4.21
CA LEU A 182 3.38 23.82 3.44
C LEU A 182 3.91 24.26 2.06
N ASN A 183 5.20 24.59 1.98
CA ASN A 183 5.83 24.95 0.72
C ASN A 183 5.98 23.71 -0.20
N THR A 184 6.33 22.55 0.38
CA THR A 184 6.40 21.27 -0.34
C THR A 184 5.02 20.75 -0.78
N LEU A 185 3.99 20.91 0.05
CA LEU A 185 2.61 20.54 -0.31
C LEU A 185 2.03 21.45 -1.41
N ARG A 186 2.43 22.73 -1.45
CA ARG A 186 2.04 23.65 -2.54
C ARG A 186 2.71 23.27 -3.86
N THR A 187 3.99 22.90 -3.84
CA THR A 187 4.70 22.39 -5.02
C THR A 187 4.19 20.99 -5.45
N GLN A 188 3.78 20.15 -4.50
CA GLN A 188 3.12 18.87 -4.81
C GLN A 188 1.70 19.05 -5.37
N THR A 189 0.97 20.10 -4.97
CA THR A 189 -0.34 20.43 -5.54
C THR A 189 -0.21 20.92 -6.98
N GLU A 190 0.82 21.74 -7.28
CA GLU A 190 1.14 22.15 -8.65
C GLU A 190 1.58 20.97 -9.53
N GLN A 191 2.31 19.99 -8.98
CA GLN A 191 2.64 18.73 -9.69
C GLN A 191 1.43 17.84 -9.94
N ILE A 192 0.49 17.74 -8.99
CA ILE A 192 -0.76 16.99 -9.18
C ILE A 192 -1.65 17.64 -10.25
N GLN A 193 -1.68 18.97 -10.33
CA GLN A 193 -2.43 19.69 -11.36
C GLN A 193 -1.83 19.47 -12.76
N HIS A 194 -0.49 19.41 -12.87
CA HIS A 194 0.20 19.10 -14.13
C HIS A 194 0.07 17.62 -14.56
N ILE A 195 -0.11 16.70 -13.61
CA ILE A 195 -0.45 15.30 -13.88
C ILE A 195 -1.89 15.16 -14.40
N HIS A 196 -2.80 16.04 -13.97
CA HIS A 196 -4.20 16.02 -14.43
C HIS A 196 -4.40 16.55 -15.86
N GLU A 197 -3.51 17.43 -16.36
CA GLU A 197 -3.52 17.85 -17.77
C GLU A 197 -2.75 16.89 -18.69
N THR A 198 -1.74 16.18 -18.17
CA THR A 198 -0.97 15.20 -18.99
C THR A 198 -1.66 13.83 -19.05
N THR A 199 -2.64 13.56 -18.19
CA THR A 199 -3.43 12.30 -18.24
C THR A 199 -4.52 12.32 -19.31
N HIS A 200 -4.89 13.49 -19.87
CA HIS A 200 -5.85 13.54 -20.98
C HIS A 200 -5.19 13.39 -22.38
N GLU A 201 -3.85 13.35 -22.45
CA GLU A 201 -3.10 13.14 -23.70
C GLU A 201 -2.50 11.71 -23.80
N VAL A 202 -2.53 10.91 -22.73
CA VAL A 202 -2.03 9.51 -22.76
C VAL A 202 -3.08 8.50 -23.25
N ASP A 203 -4.37 8.85 -23.27
CA ASP A 203 -5.40 8.01 -23.92
C ASP A 203 -5.30 8.03 -25.47
N ALA A 204 -4.59 8.99 -26.05
CA ALA A 204 -4.34 9.05 -27.50
C ALA A 204 -3.18 8.14 -27.93
N GLU A 205 -2.26 7.78 -27.04
CA GLU A 205 -1.10 6.92 -27.35
C GLU A 205 -1.35 5.43 -27.02
N VAL A 206 -2.14 5.14 -25.98
CA VAL A 206 -2.59 3.76 -25.67
C VAL A 206 -3.56 3.23 -26.74
N SER A 207 -4.37 4.11 -27.34
CA SER A 207 -5.22 3.81 -28.51
C SER A 207 -4.40 3.37 -29.75
N ARG A 208 -3.24 4.00 -30.00
CA ARG A 208 -2.37 3.65 -31.14
C ARG A 208 -1.66 2.31 -30.94
N SER A 209 -1.22 2.00 -29.73
CA SER A 209 -0.58 0.71 -29.41
C SER A 209 -1.54 -0.46 -29.57
N ARG A 210 -2.83 -0.30 -29.20
CA ARG A 210 -3.87 -1.31 -29.46
C ARG A 210 -4.20 -1.46 -30.95
N ALA A 211 -4.15 -0.38 -31.74
CA ALA A 211 -4.36 -0.43 -33.19
C ALA A 211 -3.23 -1.17 -33.92
N LEU A 212 -1.97 -0.94 -33.52
CA LEU A 212 -0.81 -1.61 -34.10
C LEU A 212 -0.81 -3.12 -33.81
N ILE A 213 -1.13 -3.51 -32.57
CA ILE A 213 -1.21 -4.92 -32.16
C ILE A 213 -2.34 -5.65 -32.90
N ASN A 214 -3.51 -5.01 -33.07
CA ASN A 214 -4.60 -5.57 -33.87
C ASN A 214 -4.26 -5.67 -35.37
N GLN A 215 -3.46 -4.75 -35.90
CA GLN A 215 -2.98 -4.80 -37.30
C GLN A 215 -1.95 -5.93 -37.50
N MET A 216 -1.09 -6.19 -36.50
CA MET A 216 -0.17 -7.33 -36.51
C MET A 216 -0.91 -8.67 -36.40
N GLN A 217 -1.95 -8.78 -35.56
CA GLN A 217 -2.78 -9.99 -35.48
C GLN A 217 -3.48 -10.33 -36.80
N ARG A 218 -4.04 -9.32 -37.50
CA ARG A 218 -4.68 -9.53 -38.81
C ARG A 218 -3.69 -9.96 -39.89
N THR A 219 -2.48 -9.41 -39.88
CA THR A 219 -1.43 -9.77 -40.85
C THR A 219 -0.92 -11.21 -40.61
N ALA A 220 -0.80 -11.62 -39.34
CA ALA A 220 -0.42 -13.00 -39.00
C ALA A 220 -1.44 -14.05 -39.49
N ILE A 221 -2.75 -13.76 -39.41
CA ILE A 221 -3.79 -14.66 -39.92
C ILE A 221 -3.71 -14.81 -41.45
N LYS A 222 -3.46 -13.71 -42.19
CA LYS A 222 -3.30 -13.75 -43.64
C LYS A 222 -2.07 -14.57 -44.08
N HIS A 223 -0.95 -14.43 -43.38
CA HIS A 223 0.24 -15.25 -43.66
C HIS A 223 0.00 -16.73 -43.38
N LYS A 224 -0.71 -17.07 -42.29
CA LYS A 224 -1.11 -18.46 -42.00
C LYS A 224 -2.01 -19.04 -43.10
N LEU A 225 -2.97 -18.27 -43.63
CA LEU A 225 -3.84 -18.69 -44.74
C LEU A 225 -3.07 -18.93 -46.04
N TRP A 226 -2.15 -18.03 -46.40
CA TRP A 226 -1.31 -18.18 -47.59
C TRP A 226 -0.42 -19.43 -47.52
N LEU A 227 0.15 -19.71 -46.34
CA LEU A 227 0.97 -20.91 -46.11
C LEU A 227 0.15 -22.19 -46.33
N ILE A 228 -1.07 -22.26 -45.80
CA ILE A 228 -1.97 -23.40 -45.99
C ILE A 228 -2.33 -23.60 -47.47
N GLY A 229 -2.57 -22.50 -48.21
CA GLY A 229 -2.87 -22.56 -49.64
C GLY A 229 -1.73 -23.14 -50.47
N ILE A 230 -0.49 -22.73 -50.21
CA ILE A 230 0.70 -23.25 -50.92
C ILE A 230 0.89 -24.75 -50.64
N ILE A 231 0.68 -25.18 -49.40
CA ILE A 231 0.77 -26.59 -49.02
C ILE A 231 -0.27 -27.43 -49.78
N LEU A 232 -1.53 -26.97 -49.84
CA LEU A 232 -2.58 -27.66 -50.58
C LEU A 232 -2.30 -27.72 -52.09
N LEU A 233 -1.78 -26.63 -52.66
CA LEU A 233 -1.39 -26.59 -54.07
C LEU A 233 -0.27 -27.57 -54.38
N LEU A 234 0.74 -27.68 -53.50
CA LEU A 234 1.84 -28.63 -53.66
C LEU A 234 1.34 -30.08 -53.61
N ILE A 235 0.46 -30.39 -52.66
CA ILE A 235 -0.17 -31.72 -52.56
C ILE A 235 -0.99 -32.03 -53.83
N GLY A 236 -1.75 -31.05 -54.32
CA GLY A 236 -2.52 -31.20 -55.56
C GLY A 236 -1.63 -31.48 -56.78
N PHE A 237 -0.49 -30.80 -56.88
CA PHE A 237 0.47 -31.02 -57.97
C PHE A 237 1.10 -32.41 -57.93
N ILE A 238 1.43 -32.90 -56.72
CA ILE A 238 1.95 -34.26 -56.51
C ILE A 238 0.89 -35.29 -56.94
N LEU A 239 -0.37 -35.10 -56.55
CA LEU A 239 -1.47 -35.99 -56.93
C LEU A 239 -1.71 -36.00 -58.45
N LEU A 240 -1.64 -34.84 -59.10
CA LEU A 240 -1.84 -34.73 -60.54
C LEU A 240 -0.71 -35.40 -61.33
N LEU A 241 0.54 -35.23 -60.91
CA LEU A 241 1.68 -35.95 -61.52
C LEU A 241 1.54 -37.46 -61.36
N PHE A 242 1.06 -37.93 -60.21
CA PHE A 242 0.83 -39.35 -59.98
C PHE A 242 -0.33 -39.91 -60.82
N TYR A 243 -1.34 -39.09 -61.15
CA TYR A 243 -2.45 -39.52 -62.00
C TYR A 243 -2.10 -39.49 -63.50
N LEU A 244 -1.19 -38.60 -63.91
CA LEU A 244 -0.78 -38.44 -65.32
C LEU A 244 0.35 -39.42 -65.73
N HIS A 245 1.08 -39.97 -64.77
CA HIS A 245 2.15 -40.96 -64.97
C HIS A 245 1.62 -42.37 -64.70
#